data_AF-A0AAV4N2T4-F1
#
_entry.id   AF-A0AAV4N2T4-F1
#
_cell.length_a   1.000
_cell.length_b   1.000
_cell.length_c   1.000
_cell.angle_alpha   90.00
_cell.angle_beta   90.00
_cell.angle_gamma   90.00
#
_symmetry.space_group_name_H-M   'P 1'
#
loop_
_entity.id
_entity.type
_entity.pdbx_description
1 polymer ?
#
loop_
_entity_poly.entity_id
_entity_poly.type
_entity_poly.pdbx_seq_one_letter_code
_entity_poly.pdbx_strand_id
1 'polypeptide(L)'
;MISIFHCYELLFLNKLDRDPDFWEIIKGSILRENDFSMKCVPNDLWFVAVTIAETKERFPCFMRKFLLKNPYYSPSATDNILSRYLQYHDFVEMHLDSVFKYGEHTKLPKELFQCPNLKALSLKYNFLEKLPPDIGKLQKLEYLALTNNKLQNSSIPYTLSFCTNLKVLLLDNNLLDALPGFLLLIPKLNTVHRHGNHNYFKATFMWYHTDVNERILAIPGCSPSHSLGQPSLKLLAATAIIGSKVNFFASTIVPPILAEFICSIYFDFNVCYKCQIANPKCKPGYKVYTFKNPYLGNTCVPFQHWACSMQCAEAIEVPARAEQLLSSMEQDRQYYRHIKEAQDSTLYHHKTPLEHFACCIL
;
A
#
# COMPACT_ATOMS: atom_id res chain seq x y z
N MET A 1 -11.46 1.93 24.45
CA MET A 1 -10.17 2.56 24.09
C MET A 1 -9.68 1.89 22.81
N ILE A 2 -9.29 2.64 21.78
CA ILE A 2 -8.79 2.06 20.52
C ILE A 2 -7.46 1.37 20.81
N SER A 3 -7.30 0.10 20.41
CA SER A 3 -6.04 -0.63 20.62
C SER A 3 -5.06 -0.27 19.51
N ILE A 4 -3.98 0.41 19.87
CA ILE A 4 -2.93 0.88 18.96
C ILE A 4 -1.66 0.06 19.20
N PHE A 5 -1.03 -0.39 18.11
CA PHE A 5 0.27 -1.06 18.11
C PHE A 5 1.34 -0.11 17.56
N HIS A 6 2.38 0.10 18.34
CA HIS A 6 3.45 1.05 17.99
C HIS A 6 4.77 0.36 17.63
N CYS A 7 5.64 1.11 16.96
CA CYS A 7 6.98 0.69 16.57
C CYS A 7 7.82 0.10 17.71
N TYR A 8 7.75 0.68 18.91
CA TYR A 8 8.54 0.22 20.05
C TYR A 8 8.13 -1.20 20.50
N GLU A 9 6.86 -1.57 20.37
CA GLU A 9 6.38 -2.92 20.69
C GLU A 9 6.92 -3.94 19.69
N LEU A 10 6.93 -3.58 18.39
CA LEU A 10 7.51 -4.42 17.36
C LEU A 10 9.01 -4.67 17.60
N LEU A 11 9.76 -3.62 17.90
CA LEU A 11 11.19 -3.73 18.22
C LEU A 11 11.43 -4.62 19.45
N PHE A 12 10.60 -4.46 20.48
CA PHE A 12 10.67 -5.27 21.69
C PHE A 12 10.40 -6.75 21.43
N LEU A 13 9.31 -7.07 20.74
CA LEU A 13 8.90 -8.44 20.41
C LEU A 13 9.94 -9.12 19.50
N ASN A 14 10.50 -8.40 18.53
CA ASN A 14 11.56 -8.93 17.69
C ASN A 14 12.85 -9.20 18.46
N LYS A 15 13.21 -8.34 19.42
CA LYS A 15 14.38 -8.55 20.27
C LYS A 15 14.21 -9.78 21.17
N LEU A 16 13.01 -9.96 21.74
CA LEU A 16 12.66 -11.16 22.52
C LEU A 16 12.78 -12.46 21.71
N ASP A 17 12.31 -12.45 20.47
CA ASP A 17 12.28 -13.66 19.63
C ASP A 17 13.69 -14.10 19.21
N ARG A 18 14.63 -13.15 19.10
CA ARG A 18 16.01 -13.39 18.62
C ARG A 18 17.03 -13.63 19.74
N ASP A 19 16.76 -13.15 20.95
CA ASP A 19 17.72 -13.14 22.05
C ASP A 19 17.09 -13.79 23.31
N PRO A 20 17.26 -15.11 23.48
CA PRO A 20 16.71 -15.83 24.65
C PRO A 20 17.31 -15.36 25.97
N ASP A 21 18.58 -14.93 25.97
CA ASP A 21 19.24 -14.42 27.18
C ASP A 21 18.64 -13.07 27.60
N PHE A 22 18.22 -12.25 26.62
CA PHE A 22 17.48 -11.03 26.90
C PHE A 22 16.18 -11.30 27.68
N TRP A 23 15.46 -12.40 27.39
CA TRP A 23 14.28 -12.79 28.16
C TRP A 23 14.63 -13.10 29.63
N GLU A 24 15.71 -13.85 29.87
CA GLU A 24 16.16 -14.20 31.21
C GLU A 24 16.48 -12.96 32.06
N ILE A 25 17.03 -11.92 31.44
CA ILE A 25 17.35 -10.64 32.10
C ILE A 25 16.07 -9.89 32.50
N ILE A 26 15.08 -9.82 31.61
CA ILE A 26 13.91 -8.94 31.82
C ILE A 26 12.74 -9.63 32.53
N LYS A 27 12.65 -10.98 32.48
CA LYS A 27 11.51 -11.71 33.06
C LYS A 27 11.33 -11.41 34.54
N GLY A 28 12.42 -11.30 35.31
CA GLY A 28 12.36 -11.02 36.74
C GLY A 28 11.72 -9.66 37.05
N SER A 29 12.02 -8.66 36.24
CA SER A 29 11.53 -7.29 36.41
C SER A 29 10.09 -7.11 35.90
N ILE A 30 9.69 -7.80 34.83
CA ILE A 30 8.30 -7.79 34.32
C ILE A 30 7.33 -8.51 35.29
N LEU A 31 7.82 -9.52 36.01
CA LEU A 31 7.00 -10.35 36.90
C LEU A 31 6.76 -9.75 38.29
N ARG A 32 7.61 -8.84 38.78
CA ARG A 32 7.57 -8.39 40.18
C ARG A 32 6.68 -7.17 40.48
N GLU A 33 5.94 -6.64 39.50
CA GLU A 33 5.05 -5.45 39.61
C GLU A 33 5.68 -4.14 40.12
N ASN A 34 6.87 -4.17 40.69
CA ASN A 34 7.56 -2.99 41.18
C ASN A 34 8.45 -2.41 40.09
N ASP A 35 8.04 -1.23 39.60
CA ASP A 35 8.80 -0.24 38.84
C ASP A 35 10.00 -0.81 38.09
N PHE A 36 9.78 -1.13 36.80
CA PHE A 36 10.89 -1.29 35.87
C PHE A 36 11.62 0.05 35.80
N SER A 37 12.64 0.22 36.64
CA SER A 37 13.40 1.47 36.74
C SER A 37 14.08 1.73 35.40
N MET A 38 13.69 2.83 34.74
CA MET A 38 14.29 3.30 33.49
C MET A 38 15.82 3.38 33.55
N LYS A 39 16.41 3.49 34.74
CA LYS A 39 17.85 3.58 34.96
C LYS A 39 18.63 2.29 34.65
N CYS A 40 17.94 1.14 34.51
CA CYS A 40 18.57 -0.16 34.27
C CYS A 40 18.58 -0.60 32.80
N VAL A 41 17.95 0.17 31.90
CA VAL A 41 17.90 -0.17 30.47
C VAL A 41 19.06 0.53 29.76
N PRO A 42 19.95 -0.20 29.06
CA PRO A 42 20.96 0.40 28.21
C PRO A 42 20.33 1.39 27.22
N ASN A 43 21.01 2.50 26.91
CA ASN A 43 20.48 3.53 26.00
C ASN A 43 20.06 2.96 24.64
N ASP A 44 20.75 1.93 24.16
CA ASP A 44 20.46 1.27 22.88
C ASP A 44 19.16 0.44 22.89
N LEU A 45 18.58 0.22 24.07
CA LEU A 45 17.33 -0.51 24.29
C LEU A 45 16.19 0.42 24.75
N TRP A 46 16.25 1.71 24.40
CA TRP A 46 15.24 2.72 24.77
C TRP A 46 13.79 2.26 24.51
N PHE A 47 13.54 1.50 23.44
CA PHE A 47 12.21 0.98 23.08
C PHE A 47 11.64 0.04 24.14
N VAL A 48 12.47 -0.64 24.93
CA VAL A 48 12.05 -1.48 26.07
C VAL A 48 11.39 -0.62 27.13
N ALA A 49 12.06 0.47 27.52
CA ALA A 49 11.56 1.38 28.55
C ALA A 49 10.25 2.04 28.11
N VAL A 50 10.17 2.49 26.85
CA VAL A 50 8.95 3.07 26.28
C VAL A 50 7.82 2.04 26.22
N THR A 51 8.10 0.81 25.76
CA THR A 51 7.09 -0.26 25.72
C THR A 51 6.48 -0.47 27.09
N ILE A 52 7.31 -0.66 28.12
CA ILE A 52 6.83 -0.93 29.48
C ILE A 52 6.08 0.27 30.07
N ALA A 53 6.54 1.50 29.80
CA ALA A 53 5.90 2.72 30.29
C ALA A 53 4.54 3.01 29.62
N GLU A 54 4.42 2.76 28.32
CA GLU A 54 3.21 3.09 27.54
C GLU A 54 2.20 1.94 27.51
N THR A 55 2.61 0.70 27.78
CA THR A 55 1.76 -0.51 27.71
C THR A 55 1.65 -1.25 29.04
N LYS A 56 1.65 -0.51 30.16
CA LYS A 56 1.74 -0.99 31.55
C LYS A 56 0.87 -2.20 31.87
N GLU A 57 -0.34 -2.29 31.33
CA GLU A 57 -1.22 -3.45 31.55
C GLU A 57 -1.18 -4.47 30.42
N ARG A 58 -1.19 -4.00 29.16
CA ARG A 58 -1.32 -4.86 27.98
C ARG A 58 -0.14 -5.83 27.85
N PHE A 59 1.06 -5.29 27.87
CA PHE A 59 2.26 -6.05 27.56
C PHE A 59 2.67 -7.01 28.69
N PRO A 60 2.78 -6.58 29.98
CA PRO A 60 3.06 -7.51 31.07
C PRO A 60 2.00 -8.59 31.23
N CYS A 61 0.71 -8.28 30.99
CA CYS A 61 -0.36 -9.28 31.02
C CYS A 61 -0.16 -10.37 29.96
N PHE A 62 0.15 -9.98 28.71
CA PHE A 62 0.50 -10.92 27.65
C PHE A 62 1.70 -11.79 28.05
N MET A 63 2.79 -11.16 28.49
CA MET A 63 4.02 -11.86 28.85
C MET A 63 3.82 -12.87 29.99
N ARG A 64 3.07 -12.49 31.04
CA ARG A 64 2.70 -13.38 32.15
C ARG A 64 1.87 -14.56 31.67
N LYS A 65 0.88 -14.33 30.81
CA LYS A 65 0.02 -15.43 30.33
C LYS A 65 0.73 -16.34 29.35
N PHE A 66 1.62 -15.80 28.53
CA PHE A 66 2.21 -16.50 27.39
C PHE A 66 3.50 -17.24 27.74
N LEU A 67 4.51 -16.55 28.29
CA LEU A 67 5.84 -17.14 28.53
C LEU A 67 5.92 -17.93 29.84
N LEU A 68 5.17 -17.56 30.88
CA LEU A 68 5.14 -18.36 32.12
C LEU A 68 4.49 -19.73 31.94
N LYS A 69 3.55 -19.85 31.00
CA LYS A 69 2.87 -21.13 30.70
C LYS A 69 3.64 -22.01 29.71
N ASN A 70 4.63 -21.46 29.00
CA ASN A 70 5.41 -22.17 27.98
C ASN A 70 6.92 -21.91 28.17
N PRO A 71 7.55 -22.45 29.22
CA PRO A 71 8.96 -22.21 29.53
C PRO A 71 9.94 -22.78 28.50
N TYR A 72 9.50 -23.66 27.60
CA TYR A 72 10.30 -24.26 26.52
C TYR A 72 9.88 -23.75 25.13
N TYR A 73 9.38 -22.51 25.05
CA TYR A 73 8.99 -21.93 23.77
C TYR A 73 10.16 -21.90 22.79
N SER A 74 9.95 -22.48 21.60
CA SER A 74 10.87 -22.44 20.48
C SER A 74 10.15 -21.82 19.29
N PRO A 75 10.59 -20.64 18.81
CA PRO A 75 9.94 -19.97 17.69
C PRO A 75 10.05 -20.82 16.42
N SER A 76 8.93 -20.95 15.71
CA SER A 76 8.89 -21.54 14.36
C SER A 76 8.65 -20.47 13.31
N ALA A 77 8.85 -20.80 12.04
CA ALA A 77 8.66 -19.86 10.93
C ALA A 77 7.23 -19.27 10.83
N THR A 78 6.23 -19.92 11.43
CA THR A 78 4.81 -19.50 11.39
C THR A 78 4.26 -19.14 12.77
N ASP A 79 5.02 -19.39 13.82
CA ASP A 79 4.58 -19.23 15.21
C ASP A 79 5.70 -18.58 16.01
N ASN A 80 5.80 -17.25 15.91
CA ASN A 80 6.72 -16.38 16.62
C ASN A 80 5.98 -15.54 17.68
N ILE A 81 6.72 -14.90 18.59
CA ILE A 81 6.11 -14.09 19.66
C ILE A 81 5.26 -12.96 19.08
N LEU A 82 5.69 -12.37 17.96
CA LEU A 82 4.97 -11.29 17.28
C LEU A 82 3.59 -11.76 16.78
N SER A 83 3.50 -12.89 16.08
CA SER A 83 2.23 -13.41 15.55
C SER A 83 1.24 -13.66 16.68
N ARG A 84 1.69 -14.24 17.79
CA ARG A 84 0.84 -14.49 18.96
C ARG A 84 0.42 -13.21 19.67
N TYR A 85 1.32 -12.23 19.82
CA TYR A 85 0.98 -10.94 20.40
C TYR A 85 -0.10 -10.22 19.60
N LEU A 86 0.05 -10.21 18.28
CA LEU A 86 -0.91 -9.60 17.36
C LEU A 86 -2.24 -10.35 17.31
N GLN A 87 -2.25 -11.67 17.49
CA GLN A 87 -3.49 -12.46 17.58
C GLN A 87 -4.18 -12.34 18.94
N TYR A 88 -3.42 -12.11 20.01
CA TYR A 88 -3.96 -11.98 21.37
C TYR A 88 -4.68 -10.64 21.59
N HIS A 89 -4.30 -9.61 20.83
CA HIS A 89 -4.82 -8.27 20.96
C HIS A 89 -5.57 -7.84 19.71
N ASP A 90 -6.72 -7.19 19.91
CA ASP A 90 -7.54 -6.71 18.82
C ASP A 90 -7.10 -5.31 18.34
N PHE A 91 -5.97 -5.25 17.63
CA PHE A 91 -5.41 -3.98 17.15
C PHE A 91 -6.23 -3.37 16.02
N VAL A 92 -6.53 -2.08 16.18
CA VAL A 92 -7.30 -1.26 15.22
C VAL A 92 -6.37 -0.32 14.46
N GLU A 93 -5.27 0.11 15.07
CA GLU A 93 -4.28 0.97 14.42
C GLU A 93 -2.85 0.46 14.62
N MET A 94 -2.01 0.67 13.62
CA MET A 94 -0.59 0.34 13.64
C MET A 94 0.25 1.53 13.16
N HIS A 95 1.15 2.02 14.00
CA HIS A 95 2.06 3.11 13.68
C HIS A 95 3.51 2.62 13.71
N LEU A 96 4.03 2.29 12.52
CA LEU A 96 5.33 1.62 12.33
C LEU A 96 6.26 2.48 11.47
N ASP A 97 6.33 3.77 11.79
CA ASP A 97 7.12 4.75 11.04
C ASP A 97 8.62 4.65 11.39
N SER A 98 9.48 4.78 10.38
CA SER A 98 10.96 4.77 10.50
C SER A 98 11.59 3.50 11.11
N VAL A 99 10.85 2.39 11.23
CA VAL A 99 11.35 1.14 11.81
C VAL A 99 12.10 0.27 10.81
N PHE A 100 11.65 0.27 9.54
CA PHE A 100 12.17 -0.62 8.51
C PHE A 100 13.24 0.04 7.62
N LYS A 101 13.67 1.25 8.00
CA LYS A 101 14.57 2.10 7.21
C LYS A 101 16.02 1.60 7.19
N TYR A 102 16.51 1.11 8.33
CA TYR A 102 17.90 0.69 8.55
C TYR A 102 17.95 -0.54 9.46
N GLY A 103 19.08 -1.25 9.47
CA GLY A 103 19.31 -2.39 10.38
C GLY A 103 18.72 -3.70 9.88
N GLU A 104 18.40 -4.60 10.79
CA GLU A 104 18.01 -5.99 10.49
C GLU A 104 16.53 -6.17 10.10
N HIS A 105 15.74 -5.09 10.13
CA HIS A 105 14.31 -5.07 9.85
C HIS A 105 14.01 -4.41 8.50
N THR A 106 14.64 -4.84 7.41
CA THR A 106 14.39 -4.23 6.08
C THR A 106 13.12 -4.74 5.40
N LYS A 107 12.50 -5.79 5.94
CA LYS A 107 11.29 -6.41 5.39
C LYS A 107 10.14 -6.33 6.38
N LEU A 108 8.93 -6.12 5.85
CA LEU A 108 7.71 -6.15 6.64
C LEU A 108 7.39 -7.59 7.07
N PRO A 109 7.23 -7.86 8.38
CA PRO A 109 6.77 -9.15 8.86
C PRO A 109 5.37 -9.45 8.31
N LYS A 110 5.15 -10.69 7.85
CA LYS A 110 3.85 -11.12 7.28
C LYS A 110 2.74 -11.11 8.34
N GLU A 111 3.13 -11.26 9.59
CA GLU A 111 2.30 -11.28 10.79
C GLU A 111 1.51 -9.97 10.95
N LEU A 112 2.06 -8.82 10.53
CA LEU A 112 1.36 -7.53 10.58
C LEU A 112 0.05 -7.53 9.78
N PHE A 113 -0.03 -8.37 8.74
CA PHE A 113 -1.20 -8.47 7.87
C PHE A 113 -2.21 -9.52 8.34
N GLN A 114 -2.00 -10.12 9.52
CA GLN A 114 -2.93 -11.09 10.12
C GLN A 114 -3.90 -10.45 11.12
N CYS A 115 -3.94 -9.11 11.23
CA CYS A 115 -4.83 -8.38 12.13
C CYS A 115 -6.16 -8.01 11.43
N PRO A 116 -7.25 -8.78 11.57
CA PRO A 116 -8.45 -8.63 10.76
C PRO A 116 -9.24 -7.34 11.03
N ASN A 117 -9.01 -6.71 12.18
CA ASN A 117 -9.70 -5.50 12.63
C ASN A 117 -8.91 -4.21 12.39
N LEU A 118 -7.74 -4.30 11.74
CA LEU A 118 -6.91 -3.13 11.46
C LEU A 118 -7.61 -2.18 10.50
N LYS A 119 -7.74 -0.92 10.92
CA LYS A 119 -8.35 0.19 10.16
C LYS A 119 -7.32 1.22 9.71
N ALA A 120 -6.24 1.42 10.46
CA ALA A 120 -5.18 2.36 10.08
C ALA A 120 -3.80 1.70 10.14
N LEU A 121 -3.02 1.83 9.08
CA LEU A 121 -1.64 1.37 9.01
C LEU A 121 -0.73 2.49 8.52
N SER A 122 0.19 2.94 9.38
CA SER A 122 1.25 3.89 9.03
C SER A 122 2.59 3.17 8.91
N LEU A 123 3.21 3.32 7.74
CA LEU A 123 4.50 2.76 7.35
C LEU A 123 5.39 3.85 6.74
N LYS A 124 5.34 5.08 7.28
CA LYS A 124 6.06 6.21 6.72
C LYS A 124 7.56 6.09 6.97
N TYR A 125 8.38 6.68 6.10
CA TYR A 125 9.83 6.81 6.29
C TYR A 125 10.61 5.48 6.40
N ASN A 126 10.15 4.43 5.73
CA ASN A 126 10.68 3.06 5.91
C ASN A 126 11.53 2.54 4.75
N PHE A 127 11.81 3.36 3.73
CA PHE A 127 12.55 2.95 2.52
C PHE A 127 11.99 1.69 1.85
N LEU A 128 10.69 1.41 2.00
CA LEU A 128 10.06 0.22 1.45
C LEU A 128 10.15 0.26 -0.08
N GLU A 129 10.76 -0.77 -0.65
CA GLU A 129 10.81 -0.96 -2.11
C GLU A 129 9.57 -1.67 -2.63
N LYS A 130 8.89 -2.47 -1.79
CA LYS A 130 7.69 -3.25 -2.13
C LYS A 130 6.72 -3.33 -0.96
N LEU A 131 5.43 -3.29 -1.26
CA LEU A 131 4.36 -3.64 -0.32
C LEU A 131 3.99 -5.11 -0.53
N PRO A 132 3.99 -5.98 0.49
CA PRO A 132 3.71 -7.40 0.30
C PRO A 132 2.25 -7.64 -0.13
N PRO A 133 1.97 -8.69 -0.93
CA PRO A 133 0.61 -9.00 -1.37
C PRO A 133 -0.35 -9.31 -0.20
N ASP A 134 0.19 -9.71 0.95
CA ASP A 134 -0.57 -9.94 2.18
C ASP A 134 -1.38 -8.73 2.66
N ILE A 135 -1.09 -7.50 2.18
CA ILE A 135 -1.92 -6.31 2.45
C ILE A 135 -3.41 -6.56 2.18
N GLY A 136 -3.74 -7.38 1.17
CA GLY A 136 -5.13 -7.69 0.82
C GLY A 136 -5.91 -8.48 1.87
N LYS A 137 -5.24 -9.01 2.91
CA LYS A 137 -5.90 -9.62 4.08
C LYS A 137 -6.60 -8.58 4.95
N LEU A 138 -6.15 -7.33 4.93
CA LEU A 138 -6.66 -6.25 5.77
C LEU A 138 -7.95 -5.63 5.19
N GLN A 139 -9.04 -6.39 5.17
CA GLN A 139 -10.30 -5.98 4.51
C GLN A 139 -11.01 -4.80 5.21
N LYS A 140 -10.70 -4.55 6.49
CA LYS A 140 -11.22 -3.41 7.26
C LYS A 140 -10.33 -2.17 7.20
N LEU A 141 -9.22 -2.21 6.46
CA LEU A 141 -8.31 -1.09 6.35
C LEU A 141 -9.01 0.11 5.69
N GLU A 142 -9.00 1.26 6.36
CA GLU A 142 -9.61 2.52 5.92
C GLU A 142 -8.54 3.55 5.56
N TYR A 143 -7.37 3.50 6.21
CA TYR A 143 -6.27 4.44 6.04
C TYR A 143 -4.92 3.71 5.90
N LEU A 144 -4.18 4.02 4.84
CA LEU A 144 -2.84 3.47 4.59
C LEU A 144 -1.87 4.61 4.28
N ALA A 145 -0.83 4.76 5.12
CA ALA A 145 0.22 5.75 4.91
C ALA A 145 1.55 5.10 4.54
N LEU A 146 2.05 5.45 3.35
CA LEU A 146 3.29 4.96 2.76
C LEU A 146 4.20 6.12 2.32
N THR A 147 4.01 7.31 2.89
CA THR A 147 4.80 8.52 2.63
C THR A 147 6.30 8.30 2.88
N ASN A 148 7.17 8.83 2.02
CA ASN A 148 8.63 8.74 2.13
C ASN A 148 9.15 7.28 2.13
N ASN A 149 8.79 6.53 1.10
CA ASN A 149 9.32 5.19 0.83
C ASN A 149 9.98 5.16 -0.56
N LYS A 150 10.32 3.96 -1.07
CA LYS A 150 10.96 3.76 -2.37
C LYS A 150 10.04 2.99 -3.33
N LEU A 151 8.72 3.15 -3.18
CA LEU A 151 7.75 2.38 -3.94
C LEU A 151 7.70 2.84 -5.40
N GLN A 152 7.71 1.88 -6.32
CA GLN A 152 7.43 2.07 -7.74
C GLN A 152 6.05 1.51 -8.11
N ASN A 153 5.56 1.76 -9.32
CA ASN A 153 4.25 1.25 -9.76
C ASN A 153 4.11 -0.27 -9.61
N SER A 154 5.16 -1.02 -9.97
CA SER A 154 5.16 -2.50 -9.86
C SER A 154 5.32 -3.02 -8.44
N SER A 155 5.61 -2.14 -7.48
CA SER A 155 5.84 -2.44 -6.07
C SER A 155 4.56 -2.47 -5.23
N ILE A 156 3.45 -1.93 -5.76
CA ILE A 156 2.14 -1.90 -5.10
C ILE A 156 1.28 -3.03 -5.71
N PRO A 157 0.96 -4.09 -4.95
CA PRO A 157 0.28 -5.26 -5.47
C PRO A 157 -1.22 -4.99 -5.71
N TYR A 158 -1.81 -5.69 -6.69
CA TYR A 158 -3.25 -5.62 -6.97
C TYR A 158 -4.10 -6.03 -5.78
N THR A 159 -3.57 -6.87 -4.88
CA THR A 159 -4.24 -7.29 -3.65
C THR A 159 -4.62 -6.13 -2.73
N LEU A 160 -4.02 -4.95 -2.89
CA LEU A 160 -4.49 -3.72 -2.22
C LEU A 160 -5.94 -3.38 -2.59
N SER A 161 -6.41 -3.77 -3.78
CA SER A 161 -7.81 -3.62 -4.19
C SER A 161 -8.79 -4.49 -3.39
N PHE A 162 -8.29 -5.50 -2.66
CA PHE A 162 -9.10 -6.32 -1.76
C PHE A 162 -9.44 -5.60 -0.45
N CYS A 163 -8.73 -4.52 -0.12
CA CYS A 163 -9.07 -3.60 0.95
C CYS A 163 -10.23 -2.69 0.52
N THR A 164 -11.43 -3.26 0.36
CA THR A 164 -12.61 -2.56 -0.19
C THR A 164 -13.10 -1.41 0.69
N ASN A 165 -12.65 -1.33 1.94
CA ASN A 165 -12.92 -0.23 2.86
C ASN A 165 -11.91 0.91 2.83
N LEU A 166 -10.84 0.80 2.03
CA LEU A 166 -9.78 1.80 1.99
C LEU A 166 -10.33 3.12 1.44
N LYS A 167 -10.16 4.20 2.22
CA LYS A 167 -10.63 5.56 1.90
C LYS A 167 -9.47 6.48 1.55
N VAL A 168 -8.40 6.39 2.33
CA VAL A 168 -7.26 7.29 2.24
C VAL A 168 -5.97 6.51 2.01
N LEU A 169 -5.23 6.90 0.97
CA LEU A 169 -3.94 6.32 0.61
C LEU A 169 -2.89 7.43 0.45
N LEU A 170 -1.88 7.46 1.32
CA LEU A 170 -0.80 8.44 1.25
C LEU A 170 0.44 7.81 0.60
N LEU A 171 0.82 8.28 -0.58
CA LEU A 171 1.96 7.80 -1.37
C LEU A 171 2.99 8.91 -1.64
N ASP A 172 2.93 10.04 -0.94
CA ASP A 172 3.85 11.15 -1.19
C ASP A 172 5.32 10.72 -1.04
N ASN A 173 6.20 11.35 -1.81
CA ASN A 173 7.64 11.13 -1.79
C ASN A 173 8.02 9.64 -1.95
N ASN A 174 7.53 9.02 -3.02
CA ASN A 174 7.93 7.70 -3.49
C ASN A 174 8.55 7.82 -4.90
N LEU A 175 8.69 6.71 -5.63
CA LEU A 175 9.32 6.63 -6.95
C LEU A 175 8.27 6.26 -8.02
N LEU A 176 7.03 6.74 -7.87
CA LEU A 176 5.91 6.44 -8.79
C LEU A 176 5.94 7.36 -10.01
N ASP A 177 5.90 6.79 -11.22
CA ASP A 177 5.73 7.55 -12.47
C ASP A 177 4.26 7.92 -12.69
N ALA A 178 3.36 7.06 -12.21
CA ALA A 178 1.90 7.18 -12.29
C ALA A 178 1.25 6.46 -11.11
N LEU A 179 -0.07 6.55 -10.95
CA LEU A 179 -0.79 5.68 -10.00
C LEU A 179 -1.07 4.29 -10.61
N PRO A 180 -1.08 3.19 -9.85
CA PRO A 180 -1.54 1.90 -10.38
C PRO A 180 -3.01 1.97 -10.82
N GLY A 181 -3.32 1.49 -12.03
CA GLY A 181 -4.66 1.58 -12.61
C GLY A 181 -5.76 0.89 -11.82
N PHE A 182 -5.42 -0.14 -11.04
CA PHE A 182 -6.39 -0.84 -10.18
C PHE A 182 -6.91 0.01 -9.02
N LEU A 183 -6.28 1.14 -8.69
CA LEU A 183 -6.81 2.04 -7.65
C LEU A 183 -8.19 2.59 -8.02
N LEU A 184 -8.49 2.70 -9.32
CA LEU A 184 -9.82 3.06 -9.83
C LEU A 184 -10.90 2.01 -9.51
N LEU A 185 -10.50 0.79 -9.14
CA LEU A 185 -11.42 -0.31 -8.82
C LEU A 185 -11.78 -0.36 -7.33
N ILE A 186 -11.15 0.46 -6.49
CA ILE A 186 -11.39 0.47 -5.04
C ILE A 186 -12.60 1.37 -4.75
N PRO A 187 -13.75 0.83 -4.30
CA PRO A 187 -15.01 1.54 -4.34
C PRO A 187 -15.11 2.69 -3.33
N LYS A 188 -14.41 2.62 -2.20
CA LYS A 188 -14.43 3.65 -1.15
C LYS A 188 -13.24 4.60 -1.18
N LEU A 189 -12.29 4.41 -2.10
CA LEU A 189 -11.08 5.21 -2.17
C LEU A 189 -11.42 6.59 -2.71
N ASN A 190 -11.30 7.61 -1.87
CA ASN A 190 -11.66 8.99 -2.22
C ASN A 190 -10.48 9.96 -2.12
N THR A 191 -9.43 9.60 -1.39
CA THR A 191 -8.25 10.47 -1.20
C THR A 191 -6.97 9.69 -1.48
N VAL A 192 -6.19 10.16 -2.45
CA VAL A 192 -4.86 9.64 -2.76
C VAL A 192 -3.87 10.79 -2.83
N HIS A 193 -2.95 10.86 -1.86
CA HIS A 193 -1.86 11.84 -1.90
C HIS A 193 -0.66 11.23 -2.62
N ARG A 194 -0.04 11.98 -3.54
CA ARG A 194 1.05 11.49 -4.39
C ARG A 194 2.11 12.54 -4.71
N HIS A 195 2.16 13.63 -3.94
CA HIS A 195 3.13 14.71 -4.14
C HIS A 195 4.57 14.20 -3.99
N GLY A 196 5.52 14.84 -4.66
CA GLY A 196 6.95 14.49 -4.55
C GLY A 196 7.35 13.10 -5.05
N ASN A 197 6.48 12.41 -5.79
CA ASN A 197 6.87 11.24 -6.58
C ASN A 197 7.73 11.64 -7.80
N HIS A 198 8.26 10.65 -8.52
CA HIS A 198 8.88 10.79 -9.85
C HIS A 198 7.87 11.26 -10.90
N ASN A 199 7.22 12.39 -10.68
CA ASN A 199 6.35 13.00 -11.66
C ASN A 199 7.23 13.83 -12.59
N TYR A 200 7.70 13.17 -13.64
CA TYR A 200 8.27 13.74 -14.88
C TYR A 200 7.34 14.80 -15.53
N PHE A 201 6.14 15.02 -14.99
CA PHE A 201 5.15 16.00 -15.43
C PHE A 201 5.21 17.35 -14.71
N LYS A 202 6.30 17.68 -14.00
CA LYS A 202 6.47 19.04 -13.48
C LYS A 202 6.99 20.00 -14.56
N ALA A 203 6.02 20.75 -15.07
CA ALA A 203 6.06 22.19 -15.29
C ALA A 203 7.13 22.70 -16.27
N THR A 204 6.75 22.87 -17.53
CA THR A 204 6.38 24.18 -18.09
C THR A 204 5.56 23.89 -19.36
N PHE A 205 4.42 24.55 -19.57
CA PHE A 205 3.49 24.37 -20.70
C PHE A 205 2.66 23.07 -20.64
N MET A 206 1.39 23.09 -20.20
CA MET A 206 0.30 23.65 -21.00
C MET A 206 0.65 23.65 -22.48
N TRP A 207 0.42 22.56 -23.21
CA TRP A 207 -0.01 22.63 -24.60
C TRP A 207 -0.59 21.27 -24.98
N TYR A 208 -1.85 21.03 -24.60
CA TYR A 208 -2.85 20.22 -25.33
C TYR A 208 -2.58 18.76 -25.76
N HIS A 209 -1.39 18.21 -25.63
CA HIS A 209 -1.01 16.92 -26.21
C HIS A 209 0.03 16.27 -25.31
N THR A 210 -0.38 15.38 -24.38
CA THR A 210 0.52 14.23 -24.13
C THR A 210 0.79 13.67 -25.51
N ASP A 211 2.06 13.55 -25.93
CA ASP A 211 2.36 12.99 -27.24
C ASP A 211 1.53 11.72 -27.40
N VAL A 212 0.62 11.75 -28.37
CA VAL A 212 -0.37 10.69 -28.59
C VAL A 212 0.34 9.34 -28.76
N ASN A 213 1.58 9.41 -29.21
CA ASN A 213 2.40 8.30 -29.62
C ASN A 213 3.06 7.55 -28.45
N GLU A 214 2.98 8.03 -27.20
CA GLU A 214 3.73 7.44 -26.06
C GLU A 214 2.87 6.92 -24.89
N ARG A 215 1.57 6.72 -25.09
CA ARG A 215 0.69 6.18 -24.04
C ARG A 215 0.74 4.66 -23.91
N ILE A 216 1.16 3.98 -24.98
CA ILE A 216 1.39 2.54 -25.01
C ILE A 216 2.88 2.34 -25.25
N LEU A 217 3.61 1.96 -24.20
CA LEU A 217 5.05 1.74 -24.26
C LEU A 217 5.36 0.25 -24.27
N ALA A 218 5.99 -0.23 -25.33
CA ALA A 218 6.48 -1.61 -25.41
C ALA A 218 7.57 -1.85 -24.34
N ILE A 219 7.45 -2.98 -23.65
CA ILE A 219 8.44 -3.48 -22.71
C ILE A 219 9.06 -4.73 -23.35
N PRO A 220 10.37 -4.71 -23.67
CA PRO A 220 11.03 -5.91 -24.17
C PRO A 220 11.05 -7.00 -23.09
N GLY A 221 10.89 -8.25 -23.50
CA GLY A 221 11.07 -9.39 -22.62
C GLY A 221 12.55 -9.65 -22.34
N CYS A 222 12.84 -10.49 -21.36
CA CYS A 222 14.18 -11.04 -21.20
C CYS A 222 14.46 -12.05 -22.32
N SER A 223 15.71 -12.10 -22.79
CA SER A 223 16.17 -13.18 -23.67
C SER A 223 15.87 -14.54 -23.02
N PRO A 224 15.40 -15.55 -23.78
CA PRO A 224 15.01 -16.83 -23.20
C PRO A 224 16.23 -17.55 -22.63
N SER A 225 16.41 -17.47 -21.31
CA SER A 225 17.37 -18.31 -20.59
C SER A 225 16.69 -19.63 -20.23
N HIS A 226 17.02 -20.67 -21.00
CA HIS A 226 16.69 -22.09 -20.81
C HIS A 226 15.19 -22.44 -20.70
N SER A 227 14.84 -23.53 -21.37
CA SER A 227 13.53 -24.19 -21.31
C SER A 227 13.14 -24.45 -19.85
N LEU A 228 12.26 -23.63 -19.28
CA LEU A 228 11.58 -23.98 -18.05
C LEU A 228 10.82 -25.27 -18.31
N GLY A 229 11.11 -26.31 -17.52
CA GLY A 229 10.38 -27.57 -17.54
C GLY A 229 8.88 -27.35 -17.32
N GLN A 230 8.08 -28.41 -17.49
CA GLN A 230 6.63 -28.32 -17.34
C GLN A 230 6.26 -27.67 -16.00
N PRO A 231 5.40 -26.63 -16.01
CA PRO A 231 4.99 -25.95 -14.79
C PRO A 231 4.22 -26.91 -13.88
N SER A 232 4.52 -26.89 -12.58
CA SER A 232 3.80 -27.72 -11.62
C SER A 232 2.32 -27.31 -11.54
N LEU A 233 1.45 -28.26 -11.17
CA LEU A 233 0.02 -27.98 -10.97
C LEU A 233 -0.20 -26.84 -9.97
N LYS A 234 0.63 -26.76 -8.92
CA LYS A 234 0.61 -25.69 -7.92
C LYS A 234 0.90 -24.31 -8.54
N LEU A 235 1.88 -24.23 -9.45
CA LEU A 235 2.21 -23.00 -10.18
C LEU A 235 1.12 -22.61 -11.17
N LEU A 236 0.54 -23.58 -11.89
CA LEU A 236 -0.57 -23.35 -12.83
C LEU A 236 -1.81 -22.80 -12.09
N ALA A 237 -2.19 -23.42 -10.98
CA ALA A 237 -3.31 -22.97 -10.15
C ALA A 237 -3.05 -21.56 -9.59
N ALA A 238 -1.85 -21.30 -9.07
CA ALA A 238 -1.48 -19.98 -8.56
C ALA A 238 -1.54 -18.90 -9.65
N THR A 239 -1.01 -19.19 -10.85
CA THR A 239 -1.01 -18.27 -11.98
C THR A 239 -2.43 -17.93 -12.44
N ALA A 240 -3.31 -18.92 -12.50
CA ALA A 240 -4.73 -18.72 -12.84
C ALA A 240 -5.44 -17.83 -11.81
N ILE A 241 -5.19 -18.04 -10.51
CA ILE A 241 -5.76 -17.24 -9.42
C ILE A 241 -5.23 -15.80 -9.42
N ILE A 242 -3.91 -15.62 -9.64
CA ILE A 242 -3.32 -14.28 -9.77
C ILE A 242 -3.97 -13.51 -10.93
N GLY A 243 -4.17 -14.18 -12.06
CA GLY A 243 -4.81 -13.62 -13.23
C GLY A 243 -6.27 -13.21 -12.99
N SER A 244 -7.05 -14.07 -12.31
CA SER A 244 -8.49 -13.89 -12.12
C SER A 244 -8.87 -12.65 -11.31
N LYS A 245 -7.91 -12.01 -10.62
CA LYS A 245 -8.13 -10.81 -9.79
C LYS A 245 -9.19 -11.02 -8.68
N VAL A 246 -9.54 -12.27 -8.37
CA VAL A 246 -10.46 -12.61 -7.28
C VAL A 246 -9.74 -12.44 -5.95
N ASN A 247 -10.47 -11.95 -4.94
CA ASN A 247 -9.97 -11.92 -3.56
C ASN A 247 -9.79 -13.35 -3.02
N PHE A 248 -8.61 -13.91 -3.25
CA PHE A 248 -8.25 -15.26 -2.85
C PHE A 248 -7.99 -15.41 -1.34
N PHE A 249 -7.97 -14.32 -0.57
CA PHE A 249 -7.96 -14.39 0.90
C PHE A 249 -9.37 -14.59 1.49
N ALA A 250 -10.42 -14.19 0.77
CA ALA A 250 -11.81 -14.38 1.19
C ALA A 250 -12.48 -15.61 0.55
N SER A 251 -11.82 -16.25 -0.42
CA SER A 251 -12.37 -17.37 -1.17
C SER A 251 -12.35 -18.66 -0.36
N THR A 252 -13.50 -19.35 -0.30
CA THR A 252 -13.59 -20.71 0.29
C THR A 252 -12.96 -21.79 -0.59
N ILE A 253 -12.70 -21.48 -1.87
CA ILE A 253 -12.17 -22.43 -2.86
C ILE A 253 -10.64 -22.46 -2.83
N VAL A 254 -9.98 -21.36 -2.43
CA VAL A 254 -8.53 -21.25 -2.43
C VAL A 254 -7.97 -21.65 -1.06
N PRO A 255 -7.21 -22.75 -0.95
CA PRO A 255 -6.63 -23.16 0.34
C PRO A 255 -5.60 -22.13 0.85
N PRO A 256 -5.45 -21.95 2.18
CA PRO A 256 -4.48 -21.00 2.75
C PRO A 256 -3.04 -21.23 2.28
N ILE A 257 -2.62 -22.50 2.17
CA ILE A 257 -1.28 -22.88 1.67
C ILE A 257 -1.05 -22.40 0.23
N LEU A 258 -2.11 -22.39 -0.60
CA LEU A 258 -2.02 -21.88 -1.96
C LEU A 258 -1.99 -20.35 -1.97
N ALA A 259 -2.75 -19.68 -1.11
CA ALA A 259 -2.70 -18.22 -0.96
C ALA A 259 -1.30 -17.75 -0.50
N GLU A 260 -0.68 -18.43 0.45
CA GLU A 260 0.69 -18.14 0.88
C GLU A 260 1.72 -18.33 -0.24
N PHE A 261 1.55 -19.40 -1.02
CA PHE A 261 2.39 -19.63 -2.19
C PHE A 261 2.19 -18.53 -3.24
N ILE A 262 0.95 -18.12 -3.51
CA ILE A 262 0.65 -16.97 -4.39
C ILE A 262 1.38 -15.71 -3.89
N CYS A 263 1.31 -15.38 -2.60
CA CYS A 263 2.02 -14.23 -2.03
C CYS A 263 3.54 -14.29 -2.27
N SER A 264 4.14 -15.50 -2.22
CA SER A 264 5.59 -15.67 -2.43
C SER A 264 6.05 -15.43 -3.87
N ILE A 265 5.20 -15.73 -4.86
CA ILE A 265 5.55 -15.63 -6.29
C ILE A 265 4.88 -14.44 -6.99
N TYR A 266 4.04 -13.68 -6.29
CA TYR A 266 3.16 -12.67 -6.88
C TYR A 266 3.91 -11.67 -7.79
N PHE A 267 5.08 -11.20 -7.35
CA PHE A 267 5.88 -10.21 -8.07
C PHE A 267 6.69 -10.77 -9.26
N ASP A 268 6.63 -12.08 -9.49
CA ASP A 268 7.23 -12.74 -10.64
C ASP A 268 6.31 -12.69 -11.87
N PHE A 269 5.12 -12.11 -11.73
CA PHE A 269 4.12 -12.00 -12.78
C PHE A 269 3.69 -10.55 -13.01
N ASN A 270 3.37 -10.24 -14.27
CA ASN A 270 2.57 -9.10 -14.65
C ASN A 270 1.15 -9.58 -14.99
N VAL A 271 0.13 -8.92 -14.43
CA VAL A 271 -1.27 -9.26 -14.67
C VAL A 271 -1.84 -8.33 -15.72
N CYS A 272 -2.32 -8.87 -16.84
CA CYS A 272 -2.95 -8.08 -17.89
C CYS A 272 -4.20 -7.40 -17.34
N TYR A 273 -4.25 -6.08 -17.46
CA TYR A 273 -5.39 -5.32 -16.96
C TYR A 273 -6.68 -5.70 -17.71
N LYS A 274 -6.59 -5.94 -19.02
CA LYS A 274 -7.72 -6.26 -19.89
C LYS A 274 -8.15 -7.73 -19.86
N CYS A 275 -7.27 -8.66 -20.24
CA CYS A 275 -7.64 -10.07 -20.42
C CYS A 275 -7.46 -10.92 -19.16
N GLN A 276 -6.96 -10.35 -18.06
CA GLN A 276 -6.81 -11.05 -16.77
C GLN A 276 -5.86 -12.26 -16.81
N ILE A 277 -4.97 -12.31 -17.80
CA ILE A 277 -3.91 -13.34 -17.86
C ILE A 277 -2.70 -12.84 -17.07
N ALA A 278 -2.24 -13.66 -16.12
CA ALA A 278 -0.95 -13.47 -15.46
C ALA A 278 0.17 -14.04 -16.34
N ASN A 279 1.11 -13.18 -16.73
CA ASN A 279 2.28 -13.56 -17.53
C ASN A 279 3.53 -13.42 -16.68
N PRO A 280 4.53 -14.31 -16.81
CA PRO A 280 5.83 -14.12 -16.18
C PRO A 280 6.40 -12.74 -16.50
N LYS A 281 7.03 -12.10 -15.52
CA LYS A 281 7.55 -10.73 -15.62
C LYS A 281 8.56 -10.56 -16.76
N CYS A 282 9.26 -11.64 -17.10
CA CYS A 282 10.22 -11.69 -18.21
C CYS A 282 9.57 -11.69 -19.60
N LYS A 283 8.26 -11.92 -19.73
CA LYS A 283 7.60 -11.85 -21.04
C LYS A 283 7.48 -10.41 -21.53
N PRO A 284 7.61 -10.16 -22.85
CA PRO A 284 7.35 -8.85 -23.40
C PRO A 284 5.88 -8.45 -23.16
N GLY A 285 5.63 -7.16 -23.14
CA GLY A 285 4.29 -6.61 -22.93
C GLY A 285 4.29 -5.11 -23.13
N TYR A 286 3.30 -4.43 -22.57
CA TYR A 286 3.12 -3.00 -22.73
C TYR A 286 2.79 -2.33 -21.39
N LYS A 287 3.43 -1.20 -21.09
CA LYS A 287 2.91 -0.24 -20.12
C LYS A 287 1.89 0.63 -20.83
N VAL A 288 0.72 0.81 -20.23
CA VAL A 288 -0.34 1.65 -20.79
C VAL A 288 -0.68 2.74 -19.80
N TYR A 289 -0.63 4.00 -20.23
CA TYR A 289 -0.99 5.15 -19.40
C TYR A 289 -2.35 5.69 -19.80
N THR A 290 -3.26 5.75 -18.84
CA THR A 290 -4.56 6.40 -18.96
C THR A 290 -4.62 7.60 -18.03
N PHE A 291 -5.46 8.59 -18.35
CA PHE A 291 -5.60 9.78 -17.53
C PHE A 291 -7.05 9.95 -17.12
N LYS A 292 -7.25 10.34 -15.86
CA LYS A 292 -8.56 10.85 -15.40
C LYS A 292 -8.42 12.35 -15.15
N ASN A 293 -9.40 13.11 -15.64
CA ASN A 293 -9.42 14.57 -15.50
C ASN A 293 -9.90 14.94 -14.09
N PRO A 294 -9.16 15.82 -13.42
CA PRO A 294 -9.78 16.96 -12.77
C PRO A 294 -9.37 18.26 -13.48
N TYR A 295 -10.31 19.18 -13.72
CA TYR A 295 -9.99 20.56 -14.15
C TYR A 295 -10.68 21.58 -13.23
N LEU A 296 -9.90 22.01 -12.25
CA LEU A 296 -9.76 23.36 -11.66
C LEU A 296 -8.75 23.20 -10.51
N GLY A 297 -7.58 22.66 -10.88
CA GLY A 297 -6.56 22.13 -9.97
C GLY A 297 -5.42 21.45 -10.73
N ASN A 298 -4.89 22.11 -11.77
CA ASN A 298 -3.58 21.98 -12.44
C ASN A 298 -2.90 20.61 -12.69
N THR A 299 -3.54 19.45 -12.46
CA THR A 299 -2.86 18.14 -12.60
C THR A 299 -3.82 17.04 -13.08
N CYS A 300 -3.70 16.65 -14.35
CA CYS A 300 -4.19 15.36 -14.83
C CYS A 300 -3.49 14.24 -14.04
N VAL A 301 -4.25 13.24 -13.58
CA VAL A 301 -3.68 12.12 -12.82
C VAL A 301 -3.43 10.95 -13.77
N PRO A 302 -2.16 10.60 -14.07
CA PRO A 302 -1.83 9.42 -14.85
C PRO A 302 -2.02 8.15 -14.02
N PHE A 303 -2.57 7.13 -14.67
CA PHE A 303 -2.69 5.77 -14.18
C PHE A 303 -1.96 4.82 -15.12
N GLN A 304 -1.09 3.97 -14.57
CA GLN A 304 -0.36 2.95 -15.32
C GLN A 304 -1.05 1.59 -15.19
N HIS A 305 -1.18 0.92 -16.33
CA HIS A 305 -1.67 -0.44 -16.50
C HIS A 305 -0.62 -1.29 -17.19
N TRP A 306 -0.74 -2.61 -17.08
CA TRP A 306 0.07 -3.55 -17.86
C TRP A 306 -0.83 -4.33 -18.82
N ALA A 307 -0.38 -4.53 -20.06
CA ALA A 307 -1.07 -5.28 -21.09
C ALA A 307 -0.13 -6.33 -21.73
N CYS A 308 -0.66 -7.52 -22.01
CA CYS A 308 0.13 -8.61 -22.58
C CYS A 308 0.28 -8.56 -24.11
N SER A 309 -0.55 -7.77 -24.81
CA SER A 309 -0.53 -7.62 -26.26
C SER A 309 -0.93 -6.19 -26.65
N MET A 310 -0.64 -5.80 -27.89
CA MET A 310 -1.08 -4.52 -28.44
C MET A 310 -2.60 -4.39 -28.39
N GLN A 311 -3.35 -5.44 -28.77
CA GLN A 311 -4.82 -5.40 -28.69
C GLN A 311 -5.33 -5.17 -27.27
N CYS A 312 -4.69 -5.80 -26.27
CA CYS A 312 -5.04 -5.55 -24.87
C CYS A 312 -4.70 -4.12 -24.46
N ALA A 313 -3.60 -3.55 -24.97
CA ALA A 313 -3.19 -2.19 -24.66
C ALA A 313 -4.16 -1.16 -25.25
N GLU A 314 -4.51 -1.30 -26.52
CA GLU A 314 -5.50 -0.45 -27.21
C GLU A 314 -6.88 -0.55 -26.55
N ALA A 315 -7.29 -1.75 -26.13
CA ALA A 315 -8.54 -1.97 -25.41
C ALA A 315 -8.60 -1.31 -24.02
N ILE A 316 -7.47 -0.81 -23.51
CA ILE A 316 -7.38 -0.03 -22.27
C ILE A 316 -7.29 1.46 -22.61
N GLU A 317 -6.38 1.83 -23.52
CA GLU A 317 -6.06 3.23 -23.81
C GLU A 317 -7.16 3.94 -24.59
N VAL A 318 -7.65 3.33 -25.69
CA VAL A 318 -8.56 3.99 -26.63
C VAL A 318 -9.86 4.43 -25.96
N PRO A 319 -10.56 3.60 -25.16
CA PRO A 319 -11.75 4.03 -24.45
C PRO A 319 -11.45 5.11 -23.41
N ALA A 320 -10.35 4.97 -22.66
CA ALA A 320 -9.97 5.93 -21.63
C ALA A 320 -9.62 7.30 -22.23
N ARG A 321 -9.01 7.32 -23.41
CA ARG A 321 -8.71 8.54 -24.15
C ARG A 321 -9.98 9.20 -24.69
N ALA A 322 -10.92 8.43 -25.23
CA ALA A 322 -12.21 8.96 -25.66
C ALA A 322 -12.95 9.63 -24.49
N GLU A 323 -12.99 8.97 -23.32
CA GLU A 323 -13.56 9.53 -22.08
C GLU A 323 -12.85 10.82 -21.65
N GLN A 324 -11.52 10.86 -21.73
CA GLN A 324 -10.72 12.04 -21.42
C GLN A 324 -11.05 13.23 -22.33
N LEU A 325 -11.14 12.99 -23.64
CA LEU A 325 -11.48 14.03 -24.63
C LEU A 325 -12.90 14.57 -24.41
N LEU A 326 -13.88 13.68 -24.21
CA LEU A 326 -15.27 14.07 -23.91
C LEU A 326 -15.35 14.90 -22.63
N SER A 327 -14.65 14.48 -21.58
CA SER A 327 -14.61 15.21 -20.30
C SER A 327 -13.97 16.59 -20.46
N SER A 328 -12.90 16.70 -21.26
CA SER A 328 -12.26 17.99 -21.58
C SER A 328 -13.24 18.91 -22.31
N MET A 329 -13.96 18.42 -23.31
CA MET A 329 -14.94 19.22 -24.06
C MET A 329 -16.08 19.73 -23.19
N GLU A 330 -16.62 18.89 -22.29
CA GLU A 330 -17.68 19.32 -21.36
C GLU A 330 -17.17 20.36 -20.37
N GLN A 331 -15.95 20.21 -19.87
CA GLN A 331 -15.33 21.20 -18.98
C GLN A 331 -15.11 22.55 -19.68
N ASP A 332 -14.60 22.55 -20.91
CA ASP A 332 -14.48 23.77 -21.73
C ASP A 332 -15.85 24.44 -21.88
N ARG A 333 -16.90 23.66 -22.17
CA ARG A 333 -18.29 24.17 -22.27
C ARG A 333 -18.79 24.76 -20.96
N GLN A 334 -18.44 24.20 -19.81
CA GLN A 334 -18.81 24.74 -18.50
C GLN A 334 -18.06 26.04 -18.20
N TYR A 335 -16.76 26.09 -18.52
CA TYR A 335 -15.94 27.28 -18.39
C TYR A 335 -16.47 28.43 -19.25
N TYR A 336 -16.81 28.18 -20.52
CA TYR A 336 -17.42 29.19 -21.39
C TYR A 336 -18.77 29.69 -20.87
N ARG A 337 -19.61 28.79 -20.32
CA ARG A 337 -20.86 29.18 -19.64
C ARG A 337 -20.58 30.13 -18.47
N HIS A 338 -19.60 29.77 -17.63
CA HIS A 338 -19.24 30.57 -16.47
C HIS A 338 -18.68 31.95 -16.84
N ILE A 339 -17.82 32.03 -17.87
CA ILE A 339 -17.36 33.33 -18.41
C ILE A 339 -18.55 34.17 -18.85
N LYS A 340 -19.48 33.58 -19.61
CA LYS A 340 -20.64 34.30 -20.13
C LYS A 340 -21.54 34.81 -19.00
N GLU A 341 -21.83 33.98 -18.00
CA GLU A 341 -22.57 34.37 -16.80
C GLU A 341 -21.87 35.49 -16.01
N ALA A 342 -20.53 35.43 -15.89
CA ALA A 342 -19.73 36.47 -15.25
C ALA A 342 -19.78 37.79 -16.04
N GLN A 343 -19.75 37.74 -17.37
CA GLN A 343 -19.89 38.92 -18.23
C GLN A 343 -21.32 39.51 -18.16
N ASP A 344 -22.35 38.67 -18.21
CA ASP A 344 -23.75 39.12 -18.14
C ASP A 344 -24.12 39.69 -16.75
N SER A 345 -23.52 39.16 -15.67
CA SER A 345 -23.72 39.67 -14.30
C SER A 345 -23.01 41.01 -14.02
N THR A 346 -22.03 41.42 -14.84
CA THR A 346 -21.42 42.76 -14.72
C THR A 346 -22.31 43.92 -15.19
N LEU A 347 -23.52 43.64 -15.71
CA LEU A 347 -24.52 44.66 -16.07
C LEU A 347 -25.45 45.08 -14.90
N TYR A 348 -25.36 44.46 -13.72
CA TYR A 348 -26.10 44.87 -12.52
C TYR A 348 -25.16 45.21 -11.35
N HIS A 349 -24.88 46.51 -11.23
CA HIS A 349 -24.40 47.30 -10.08
C HIS A 349 -23.64 46.64 -8.90
N HIS A 350 -22.52 47.31 -8.56
CA HIS A 350 -22.06 47.59 -7.19
C HIS A 350 -22.30 46.49 -6.13
N LYS A 351 -21.47 45.46 -6.14
CA LYS A 351 -21.08 44.78 -4.89
C LYS A 351 -19.57 44.60 -4.83
N THR A 352 -19.04 44.85 -3.64
CA THR A 352 -17.65 44.99 -3.25
C THR A 352 -16.72 43.88 -3.80
N PRO A 353 -15.50 44.22 -4.22
CA PRO A 353 -14.57 43.26 -4.79
C PRO A 353 -13.81 42.54 -3.67
N LEU A 354 -14.36 41.49 -3.04
CA LEU A 354 -13.55 40.58 -2.20
C LEU A 354 -14.19 39.25 -1.74
N GLU A 355 -15.37 38.84 -2.21
CA GLU A 355 -16.02 37.63 -1.65
C GLU A 355 -16.20 36.44 -2.61
N HIS A 356 -15.69 36.47 -3.85
CA HIS A 356 -15.88 35.34 -4.79
C HIS A 356 -14.61 34.57 -5.20
N PHE A 357 -13.46 34.83 -4.58
CA PHE A 357 -12.31 33.93 -4.65
C PHE A 357 -12.32 32.91 -3.50
N ALA A 358 -13.44 32.22 -3.31
CA ALA A 358 -13.47 30.94 -2.61
C ALA A 358 -13.22 29.79 -3.60
N CYS A 359 -12.28 29.96 -4.54
CA CYS A 359 -11.67 28.84 -5.24
C CYS A 359 -10.49 28.38 -4.40
N CYS A 360 -10.79 27.89 -3.19
CA CYS A 360 -9.80 27.19 -2.40
C CYS A 360 -9.56 25.85 -3.07
N ILE A 361 -8.33 25.71 -3.56
CA ILE A 361 -7.57 24.46 -3.55
C ILE A 361 -7.90 23.72 -2.25
N LEU A 362 -8.71 22.66 -2.35
CA LEU A 362 -8.86 21.61 -1.35
C LEU A 362 -8.91 20.26 -2.06
#